data_AF-G0QLL7-F1
#
_entry.id   AF-G0QLL7-F1
#
_cell.length_a   1.000
_cell.length_b   1.000
_cell.length_c   1.000
_cell.angle_alpha   90.00
_cell.angle_beta   90.00
_cell.angle_gamma   90.00
#
_symmetry.space_group_name_H-M   'P 1'
#
loop_
_entity.id
_entity.type
_entity.pdbx_description
1 polymer ?
#
loop_
_entity_poly.entity_id
_entity_poly.type
_entity_poly.pdbx_seq_one_letter_code
_entity_poly.pdbx_strand_id
1 'polypeptide(L)'
;MSELFKEDRNKFSYAFKQQIMKAWQPVPTINSSLLLFSTLSVIFLSLGIALIVLSNQIVEVSVRYDSQCGRVFYGNNYLEMINSPNNKCTVEFQVPSKLKAPVYVYYELDNFYQNHRKYVKSKNINQLQGEDVSVSQLSDCAPIIYYSDLRKYRAIQQTSNTDGFKDTDIANPCGLIAASYFNDTYVLKTNNGSQTKEISNQDIAWPSDKKENLINQKLNNGQMLKMVYINILL
;
A
#
# COMPACT_ATOMS: atom_id res chain seq x y z
N MET A 1 43.56 27.15 -31.47
CA MET A 1 42.37 26.56 -30.82
C MET A 1 42.24 27.00 -29.35
N SER A 2 43.33 26.99 -28.56
CA SER A 2 43.36 27.46 -27.17
C SER A 2 43.00 28.94 -26.96
N GLU A 3 43.34 29.81 -27.92
CA GLU A 3 43.09 31.26 -27.80
C GLU A 3 41.61 31.63 -28.02
N LEU A 4 40.92 30.98 -28.96
CA LEU A 4 39.48 31.14 -29.19
C LEU A 4 38.65 30.80 -27.94
N PHE A 5 38.98 29.70 -27.27
CA PHE A 5 38.31 29.32 -26.01
C PHE A 5 38.62 30.25 -24.83
N LYS A 6 39.76 30.97 -24.88
CA LYS A 6 40.12 31.97 -23.86
C LYS A 6 39.36 33.28 -24.11
N GLU A 7 39.20 33.68 -25.37
CA GLU A 7 38.41 34.84 -25.78
C GLU A 7 36.91 34.66 -25.47
N ASP A 8 36.34 33.49 -25.80
CA ASP A 8 34.92 33.20 -25.50
C ASP A 8 34.65 33.10 -23.99
N ARG A 9 35.57 32.53 -23.19
CA ARG A 9 35.44 32.52 -21.73
C ARG A 9 35.54 33.92 -21.12
N ASN A 10 36.41 34.77 -21.67
CA ASN A 10 36.52 36.16 -21.24
C ASN A 10 35.26 36.96 -21.59
N LYS A 11 34.71 36.74 -22.80
CA LYS A 11 33.49 37.39 -23.29
C LYS A 11 32.24 36.91 -22.54
N PHE A 12 32.12 35.62 -22.24
CA PHE A 12 31.05 35.06 -21.41
C PHE A 12 31.14 35.59 -19.97
N SER A 13 32.32 35.54 -19.35
CA SER A 13 32.53 36.04 -17.98
C SER A 13 32.25 37.54 -17.86
N TYR A 14 32.64 38.32 -18.87
CA TYR A 14 32.30 39.74 -18.97
C TYR A 14 30.78 39.94 -19.13
N ALA A 15 30.13 39.24 -20.08
CA ALA A 15 28.69 39.37 -20.32
C ALA A 15 27.83 38.92 -19.13
N PHE A 16 28.28 37.89 -18.40
CA PHE A 16 27.66 37.39 -17.17
C PHE A 16 27.83 38.38 -16.01
N LYS A 17 29.05 38.87 -15.76
CA LYS A 17 29.33 39.84 -14.69
C LYS A 17 28.64 41.19 -14.92
N GLN A 18 28.55 41.63 -16.16
CA GLN A 18 27.90 42.88 -16.56
C GLN A 18 26.39 42.72 -16.80
N GLN A 19 25.82 41.52 -16.61
CA GLN A 19 24.40 41.22 -16.81
C GLN A 19 23.85 41.56 -18.22
N ILE A 20 24.68 41.43 -19.25
CA ILE A 20 24.34 41.70 -20.67
C ILE A 20 24.25 40.41 -21.49
N MET A 21 23.88 39.30 -20.85
CA MET A 21 23.65 38.06 -21.57
C MET A 21 22.48 38.23 -22.54
N LYS A 22 22.58 37.63 -23.73
CA LYS A 22 21.47 37.56 -24.67
C LYS A 22 20.33 36.80 -24.00
N ALA A 23 19.27 37.51 -23.65
CA ALA A 23 18.07 36.94 -23.06
C ALA A 23 16.90 37.10 -24.04
N TRP A 24 16.06 36.08 -24.14
CA TRP A 24 14.74 36.23 -24.73
C TRP A 24 13.80 36.80 -23.67
N GLN A 25 13.21 37.95 -23.95
CA GLN A 25 12.29 38.64 -23.04
C GLN A 25 10.89 38.66 -23.69
N PRO A 26 10.13 37.56 -23.61
CA PRO A 26 8.78 37.54 -24.14
C PRO A 26 7.89 38.48 -23.31
N VAL A 27 7.42 39.56 -23.92
CA VAL A 27 6.41 40.42 -23.32
C VAL A 27 5.03 39.87 -23.73
N PRO A 28 4.20 39.40 -22.78
CA PRO A 28 2.89 38.86 -23.12
C PRO A 28 2.00 39.99 -23.63
N THR A 29 1.68 39.93 -24.92
CA THR A 29 0.67 40.81 -25.54
C THR A 29 -0.69 40.13 -25.48
N ILE A 30 -1.76 40.93 -25.43
CA ILE A 30 -3.14 40.43 -25.35
C ILE A 30 -3.43 39.38 -26.45
N ASN A 31 -2.99 39.64 -27.69
CA ASN A 31 -3.21 38.71 -28.81
C ASN A 31 -2.41 37.41 -28.68
N SER A 32 -1.15 37.48 -28.23
CA SER A 32 -0.31 36.29 -28.03
C SER A 32 -0.84 35.41 -26.89
N SER A 33 -1.24 36.03 -25.78
CA SER A 33 -1.84 35.31 -24.65
C SER A 33 -3.19 34.71 -25.01
N LEU A 34 -4.04 35.43 -25.76
CA LEU A 34 -5.34 34.91 -26.21
C LEU A 34 -5.18 33.65 -27.07
N LEU A 35 -4.23 33.65 -28.02
CA LEU A 35 -3.95 32.50 -28.86
C LEU A 35 -3.46 31.31 -28.03
N LEU A 36 -2.51 31.54 -27.11
CA LEU A 36 -1.95 30.49 -26.25
C LEU A 36 -3.01 29.87 -25.33
N PHE A 37 -3.86 30.68 -24.71
CA PHE A 37 -4.91 30.15 -23.84
C PHE A 37 -6.02 29.45 -24.63
N SER A 38 -6.34 29.93 -25.83
CA SER A 38 -7.34 29.28 -26.69
C SER A 38 -6.87 27.89 -27.15
N THR A 39 -5.60 27.76 -27.55
CA THR A 39 -5.05 26.45 -27.95
C THR A 39 -4.97 25.50 -26.77
N LEU A 40 -4.49 25.97 -25.61
CA LEU A 40 -4.44 25.17 -24.39
C LEU A 40 -5.84 24.72 -23.94
N SER A 41 -6.84 25.60 -24.07
CA SER A 41 -8.24 25.29 -23.74
C SER A 41 -8.78 24.15 -24.61
N VAL A 42 -8.52 24.15 -25.92
CA VAL A 42 -8.98 23.07 -26.81
C VAL A 42 -8.29 21.74 -26.45
N ILE A 43 -6.99 21.78 -26.13
CA ILE A 43 -6.25 20.59 -25.71
C ILE A 43 -6.84 20.02 -24.41
N PHE A 44 -7.01 20.85 -23.37
CA PHE A 44 -7.54 20.37 -22.09
C PHE A 44 -9.02 20.00 -22.16
N LEU A 45 -9.82 20.65 -23.00
CA LEU A 45 -11.20 20.25 -23.22
C LEU A 45 -11.28 18.86 -23.87
N SER A 46 -10.49 18.61 -24.91
CA SER A 46 -10.47 17.29 -25.56
C SER A 46 -9.98 16.19 -24.61
N LEU A 47 -8.91 16.45 -23.85
CA LEU A 47 -8.40 15.53 -22.83
C LEU A 47 -9.42 15.29 -21.71
N GLY A 48 -10.09 16.34 -21.23
CA GLY A 48 -11.11 16.24 -20.19
C GLY A 48 -12.31 15.40 -20.62
N ILE A 49 -12.80 15.59 -21.86
CA ILE A 49 -13.88 14.76 -22.41
C ILE A 49 -13.44 13.29 -22.47
N ALA A 50 -12.24 13.02 -22.96
CA ALA A 50 -11.71 11.65 -23.03
C ALA A 50 -11.60 11.00 -21.64
N LEU A 51 -11.08 11.73 -20.64
CA LEU A 51 -10.98 11.24 -19.27
C LEU A 51 -12.35 10.93 -18.64
N ILE A 52 -13.35 11.79 -18.84
CA ILE A 52 -14.71 11.57 -18.32
C ILE A 52 -15.34 10.33 -18.95
N VAL A 53 -15.20 10.14 -20.27
CA VAL A 53 -15.73 8.96 -20.96
C VAL A 53 -15.08 7.69 -20.42
N LEU A 54 -13.75 7.69 -20.24
CA LEU A 54 -13.03 6.53 -19.68
C LEU A 54 -13.40 6.28 -18.22
N SER A 55 -13.59 7.32 -17.41
CA SER A 55 -14.00 7.20 -16.00
C SER A 55 -15.39 6.58 -15.86
N ASN A 56 -16.35 6.97 -16.72
CA ASN A 56 -17.72 6.46 -16.65
C ASN A 56 -17.86 5.00 -17.12
N GLN A 57 -16.82 4.41 -17.74
CA GLN A 57 -16.80 3.00 -18.14
C GLN A 57 -16.42 2.06 -16.98
N ILE A 58 -15.89 2.60 -15.89
CA ILE A 58 -15.49 1.82 -14.72
C ILE A 58 -16.74 1.46 -13.92
N VAL A 59 -16.97 0.17 -13.70
CA VAL A 59 -18.06 -0.33 -12.87
C VAL A 59 -17.47 -0.76 -11.53
N GLU A 60 -17.94 -0.13 -10.46
CA GLU A 60 -17.53 -0.42 -9.08
C GLU A 60 -18.73 -0.90 -8.27
N VAL A 61 -18.50 -1.86 -7.37
CA VAL A 61 -19.48 -2.34 -6.40
C VAL A 61 -18.81 -2.33 -5.03
N SER A 62 -19.28 -1.45 -4.16
CA SER A 62 -18.80 -1.34 -2.77
C SER A 62 -19.84 -1.86 -1.80
N VAL A 63 -19.40 -2.65 -0.83
CA VAL A 63 -20.26 -3.33 0.15
C VAL A 63 -19.62 -3.24 1.53
N ARG A 64 -20.33 -2.61 2.47
CA ARG A 64 -19.91 -2.50 3.87
C ARG A 64 -20.34 -3.73 4.67
N TYR A 65 -19.38 -4.47 5.22
CA TYR A 65 -19.64 -5.71 5.96
C TYR A 65 -19.47 -5.59 7.49
N ASP A 66 -18.88 -4.49 7.98
CA ASP A 66 -18.66 -4.22 9.41
C ASP A 66 -19.93 -4.33 10.27
N SER A 67 -21.02 -3.71 9.80
CA SER A 67 -22.30 -3.68 10.51
C SER A 67 -23.02 -5.03 10.57
N GLN A 68 -22.73 -5.93 9.62
CA GLN A 68 -23.34 -7.26 9.49
C GLN A 68 -22.48 -8.36 10.13
N CYS A 69 -21.17 -8.21 10.06
CA CYS A 69 -20.19 -9.23 10.48
C CYS A 69 -19.53 -8.95 11.83
N GLY A 70 -19.77 -7.78 12.45
CA GLY A 70 -19.14 -7.35 13.70
C GLY A 70 -19.98 -7.47 14.97
N ARG A 71 -21.28 -7.82 14.86
CA ARG A 71 -22.19 -7.93 16.02
C ARG A 71 -22.82 -9.30 16.10
N VAL A 72 -22.54 -10.04 17.17
CA VAL A 72 -23.30 -11.25 17.52
C VAL A 72 -23.99 -11.02 18.86
N PHE A 73 -25.30 -11.24 18.88
CA PHE A 73 -26.13 -11.07 20.06
C PHE A 73 -25.94 -12.28 20.99
N TYR A 74 -25.52 -12.02 22.23
CA TYR A 74 -25.56 -13.01 23.30
C TYR A 74 -26.53 -12.50 24.38
N GLY A 75 -27.81 -12.87 24.25
CA GLY A 75 -28.88 -12.28 25.06
C GLY A 75 -29.11 -10.80 24.70
N ASN A 76 -29.22 -9.93 25.72
CA ASN A 76 -29.59 -8.52 25.58
C ASN A 76 -28.39 -7.55 25.49
N ASN A 77 -27.16 -8.07 25.52
CA ASN A 77 -25.94 -7.26 25.52
C ASN A 77 -25.16 -7.47 24.20
N TYR A 78 -24.57 -6.38 23.70
CA TYR A 78 -23.62 -6.44 22.59
C TYR A 78 -22.31 -7.05 23.11
N LEU A 79 -21.95 -8.24 22.62
CA LEU A 79 -20.60 -8.76 22.76
C LEU A 79 -19.91 -8.65 21.40
N GLU A 80 -18.79 -7.93 21.35
CA GLU A 80 -17.88 -7.99 20.21
C GLU A 80 -17.33 -9.41 20.15
N MET A 81 -17.52 -10.07 19.01
CA MET A 81 -17.27 -11.52 18.93
C MET A 81 -15.78 -11.79 18.77
N ILE A 82 -15.07 -11.75 19.89
CA ILE A 82 -13.68 -12.17 19.97
C ILE A 82 -13.66 -13.70 19.98
N ASN A 83 -13.23 -14.29 18.86
CA ASN A 83 -12.79 -15.68 18.70
C ASN A 83 -13.87 -16.77 18.76
N SER A 84 -14.53 -17.02 17.63
CA SER A 84 -14.99 -18.37 17.33
C SER A 84 -14.42 -18.83 15.98
N PRO A 85 -13.83 -20.04 15.90
CA PRO A 85 -13.05 -20.49 14.75
C PRO A 85 -13.87 -20.72 13.46
N ASN A 86 -15.20 -20.56 13.52
CA ASN A 86 -16.13 -20.77 12.40
C ASN A 86 -16.97 -19.52 12.08
N ASN A 87 -16.42 -18.32 12.31
CA ASN A 87 -17.12 -17.06 12.08
C ASN A 87 -17.20 -16.71 10.59
N LYS A 88 -18.04 -17.45 9.86
CA LYS A 88 -18.37 -17.15 8.47
C LYS A 88 -19.52 -16.14 8.46
N CYS A 89 -19.20 -14.91 8.10
CA CYS A 89 -20.21 -13.91 7.79
C CYS A 89 -20.55 -13.96 6.29
N THR A 90 -21.84 -13.91 5.96
CA THR A 90 -22.30 -13.83 4.57
C THR A 90 -22.96 -12.48 4.35
N VAL A 91 -22.48 -11.75 3.35
CA VAL A 91 -23.06 -10.47 2.93
C VAL A 91 -23.57 -10.62 1.51
N GLU A 92 -24.85 -10.33 1.33
CA GLU A 92 -25.49 -10.35 0.03
C GLU A 92 -25.41 -8.97 -0.61
N PHE A 93 -25.06 -8.94 -1.90
CA PHE A 93 -25.04 -7.72 -2.69
C PHE A 93 -25.44 -8.02 -4.13
N GLN A 94 -25.90 -6.99 -4.83
CA GLN A 94 -26.32 -7.10 -6.23
C GLN A 94 -25.27 -6.45 -7.12
N VAL A 95 -24.92 -7.12 -8.22
CA VAL A 95 -24.00 -6.60 -9.22
C VAL A 95 -24.85 -5.97 -10.34
N PRO A 96 -24.86 -4.64 -10.51
CA PRO A 96 -25.84 -3.95 -11.36
C PRO A 96 -25.63 -4.20 -12.86
N SER A 97 -24.39 -4.50 -13.27
CA SER A 97 -24.05 -4.75 -14.66
C SER A 97 -22.89 -5.74 -14.76
N LYS A 98 -22.68 -6.32 -15.95
CA LYS A 98 -21.63 -7.30 -16.18
C LYS A 98 -20.25 -6.66 -16.04
N LEU A 99 -19.45 -7.14 -15.08
CA LEU A 99 -18.06 -6.74 -14.92
C LEU A 99 -17.20 -7.32 -16.06
N LYS A 100 -16.44 -6.46 -16.74
CA LYS A 100 -15.45 -6.87 -17.75
C LYS A 100 -14.16 -7.28 -17.04
N ALA A 101 -13.57 -8.40 -17.45
CA ALA A 101 -12.29 -8.85 -16.90
C ALA A 101 -11.13 -7.91 -17.31
N PRO A 102 -10.07 -7.76 -16.48
CA PRO A 102 -9.88 -8.35 -15.14
C PRO A 102 -10.73 -7.66 -14.06
N VAL A 103 -11.16 -8.43 -13.06
CA VAL A 103 -11.91 -7.92 -11.90
C VAL A 103 -10.98 -7.92 -10.70
N TYR A 104 -10.86 -6.76 -10.04
CA TYR A 104 -10.07 -6.58 -8.83
C TYR A 104 -11.00 -6.48 -7.62
N VAL A 105 -10.55 -7.01 -6.49
CA VAL A 105 -11.25 -6.92 -5.21
C VAL A 105 -10.36 -6.13 -4.26
N TYR A 106 -10.92 -5.08 -3.69
CA TYR A 106 -10.25 -4.22 -2.71
C TYR A 106 -11.00 -4.28 -1.39
N TYR A 107 -10.27 -4.11 -0.29
CA TYR A 107 -10.85 -3.87 1.02
C TYR A 107 -10.60 -2.41 1.41
N GLU A 108 -11.58 -1.80 2.05
CA GLU A 108 -11.53 -0.41 2.49
C GLU A 108 -11.57 -0.37 4.02
N LEU A 109 -10.64 0.38 4.62
CA LEU A 109 -10.58 0.60 6.06
C LEU A 109 -10.80 2.09 6.34
N ASP A 110 -11.88 2.40 7.04
CA ASP A 110 -12.15 3.75 7.53
C ASP A 110 -11.58 3.95 8.95
N ASN A 111 -11.24 5.19 9.29
CA ASN A 111 -10.64 5.58 10.57
C ASN A 111 -9.33 4.84 10.92
N PHE A 112 -8.58 4.39 9.91
CA PHE A 112 -7.28 3.74 10.08
C PHE A 112 -6.12 4.64 9.62
N TYR A 113 -5.39 5.20 10.58
CA TYR A 113 -4.35 6.22 10.34
C TYR A 113 -2.98 5.64 9.94
N GLN A 114 -2.90 4.99 8.77
CA GLN A 114 -1.64 4.42 8.25
C GLN A 114 -0.54 5.48 8.04
N ASN A 115 -0.91 6.72 7.76
CA ASN A 115 0.04 7.82 7.53
C ASN A 115 0.63 8.42 8.81
N HIS A 116 0.21 7.95 10.00
CA HIS A 116 0.72 8.49 11.25
C HIS A 116 2.24 8.24 11.37
N ARG A 117 3.03 9.28 11.65
CA ARG A 117 4.51 9.24 11.62
C ARG A 117 5.10 8.07 12.42
N LYS A 118 4.56 7.76 13.61
CA LYS A 118 5.06 6.62 14.42
C LYS A 118 4.70 5.26 13.81
N TYR A 119 3.55 5.16 13.14
CA TYR A 119 3.12 3.94 12.48
C TYR A 119 3.99 3.63 11.26
N VAL A 120 4.17 4.62 10.37
CA VAL A 120 5.01 4.49 9.16
C VAL A 120 6.47 4.12 9.47
N LYS A 121 7.00 4.65 10.58
CA LYS A 121 8.38 4.36 11.02
C LYS A 121 8.52 2.98 11.67
N SER A 122 7.43 2.40 12.16
CA SER A 122 7.45 1.15 12.93
C SER A 122 7.58 -0.08 12.02
N LYS A 123 8.77 -0.24 11.45
CA LYS A 123 9.21 -1.38 10.62
C LYS A 123 10.73 -1.45 10.57
N ASN A 124 11.29 -2.62 10.25
CA ASN A 124 12.71 -2.77 9.98
C ASN A 124 12.91 -3.25 8.53
N ILE A 125 13.65 -2.49 7.72
CA ILE A 125 13.82 -2.77 6.29
C ILE A 125 14.71 -4.01 6.08
N ASN A 126 15.80 -4.12 6.83
CA ASN A 126 16.74 -5.24 6.71
C ASN A 126 16.07 -6.59 7.00
N GLN A 127 15.19 -6.63 8.02
CA GLN A 127 14.38 -7.80 8.32
C GLN A 127 13.43 -8.17 7.16
N LEU A 128 12.78 -7.17 6.55
CA LEU A 128 11.91 -7.38 5.39
C LEU A 128 12.68 -7.86 4.15
N GLN A 129 13.96 -7.49 4.03
CA GLN A 129 14.90 -7.96 3.01
C GLN A 129 15.52 -9.32 3.34
N GLY A 130 15.07 -9.99 4.41
CA GLY A 130 15.49 -11.33 4.77
C GLY A 130 16.87 -11.41 5.44
N GLU A 131 17.41 -10.28 5.92
CA GLU A 131 18.62 -10.27 6.74
C GLU A 131 18.31 -10.70 8.18
N ASP A 132 19.28 -11.37 8.82
CA ASP A 132 19.20 -11.67 10.24
C ASP A 132 19.62 -10.43 11.05
N VAL A 133 18.68 -9.87 11.81
CA VAL A 133 18.84 -8.60 12.51
C VAL A 133 18.95 -8.80 14.01
N SER A 134 19.90 -8.10 14.62
CA SER A 134 20.08 -8.12 16.07
C SER A 134 19.20 -7.08 16.78
N VAL A 135 18.95 -7.28 18.08
CA VAL A 135 18.08 -6.40 18.88
C VAL A 135 18.51 -4.92 18.85
N SER A 136 19.81 -4.64 18.73
CA SER A 136 20.34 -3.26 18.67
C SER A 136 19.89 -2.49 17.42
N GLN A 137 19.52 -3.18 16.35
CA GLN A 137 19.09 -2.60 15.07
C GLN A 137 17.55 -2.43 14.98
N LEU A 138 16.81 -2.82 16.03
CA LEU A 138 15.36 -2.87 16.04
C LEU A 138 14.69 -1.66 16.73
N SER A 139 15.44 -0.59 16.99
CA SER A 139 14.89 0.62 17.64
C SER A 139 13.70 1.22 16.87
N ASP A 140 13.73 1.13 15.54
CA ASP A 140 12.67 1.66 14.68
C ASP A 140 11.38 0.83 14.76
N CYS A 141 11.47 -0.45 15.12
CA CYS A 141 10.31 -1.33 15.26
C CYS A 141 9.48 -1.09 16.54
N ALA A 142 9.93 -0.23 17.45
CA ALA A 142 9.17 0.07 18.66
C ALA A 142 7.73 0.53 18.33
N PRO A 143 6.72 0.10 19.11
CA PRO A 143 6.80 -0.71 20.32
C PRO A 143 6.79 -2.23 20.12
N ILE A 144 6.79 -2.75 18.88
CA ILE A 144 6.67 -4.19 18.60
C ILE A 144 8.05 -4.74 18.25
N ILE A 145 8.80 -5.20 19.24
CA ILE A 145 10.14 -5.75 19.03
C ILE A 145 10.14 -7.26 19.28
N TYR A 146 9.45 -7.69 20.33
CA TYR A 146 9.41 -9.08 20.76
C TYR A 146 8.07 -9.74 20.46
N TYR A 147 8.06 -11.08 20.45
CA TYR A 147 6.83 -11.86 20.29
C TYR A 147 5.81 -11.57 21.39
N SER A 148 6.28 -11.29 22.62
CA SER A 148 5.42 -10.87 23.73
C SER A 148 4.66 -9.56 23.46
N ASP A 149 5.25 -8.61 22.73
CA ASP A 149 4.62 -7.33 22.40
C ASP A 149 3.42 -7.51 21.45
N LEU A 150 3.42 -8.56 20.62
CA LEU A 150 2.33 -8.86 19.68
C LEU A 150 1.04 -9.25 20.39
N ARG A 151 1.13 -9.83 21.60
CA ARG A 151 -0.04 -10.29 22.38
C ARG A 151 -1.00 -9.16 22.74
N LYS A 152 -0.51 -7.92 22.80
CA LYS A 152 -1.34 -6.74 23.07
C LYS A 152 -2.26 -6.38 21.89
N TYR A 153 -1.82 -6.69 20.67
CA TYR A 153 -2.49 -6.27 19.44
C TYR A 153 -3.17 -7.43 18.71
N ARG A 154 -2.81 -8.68 19.03
CA ARG A 154 -3.39 -9.88 18.45
C ARG A 154 -3.86 -10.83 19.53
N ALA A 155 -5.05 -11.40 19.33
CA ALA A 155 -5.51 -12.56 20.09
C ALA A 155 -4.71 -13.80 19.66
N ILE A 156 -3.47 -13.90 20.12
CA ILE A 156 -2.67 -15.12 20.01
C ILE A 156 -3.27 -16.07 21.05
N GLN A 157 -4.06 -17.04 20.61
CA GLN A 157 -4.49 -18.11 21.50
C GLN A 157 -3.22 -18.82 21.95
N GLN A 158 -2.99 -18.84 23.27
CA GLN A 158 -1.84 -19.52 23.86
C GLN A 158 -2.04 -21.03 23.67
N THR A 159 -1.70 -21.54 22.50
CA THR A 159 -1.60 -22.97 22.20
C THR A 159 -0.36 -23.49 22.91
N SER A 160 -0.51 -23.76 24.21
CA SER A 160 0.31 -24.65 25.02
C SER A 160 1.67 -25.05 24.44
N ASN A 161 2.74 -24.24 24.59
CA ASN A 161 4.12 -24.64 24.25
C ASN A 161 4.37 -25.27 22.85
N THR A 162 3.42 -25.24 21.90
CA THR A 162 3.51 -26.00 20.64
C THR A 162 4.03 -25.18 19.47
N ASP A 163 4.07 -23.85 19.60
CA ASP A 163 4.47 -22.96 18.50
C ASP A 163 5.98 -22.70 18.48
N GLY A 164 6.72 -23.16 19.50
CA GLY A 164 8.18 -23.12 19.55
C GLY A 164 8.83 -21.74 19.78
N PHE A 165 8.05 -20.66 19.81
CA PHE A 165 8.52 -19.29 20.03
C PHE A 165 8.47 -18.90 21.51
N LYS A 166 9.58 -18.35 22.02
CA LYS A 166 9.68 -17.79 23.37
C LYS A 166 9.24 -16.32 23.34
N ASP A 167 8.75 -15.83 24.49
CA ASP A 167 8.35 -14.42 24.64
C ASP A 167 9.47 -13.41 24.40
N THR A 168 10.73 -13.87 24.52
CA THR A 168 11.95 -13.11 24.25
C THR A 168 12.39 -13.12 22.79
N ASP A 169 11.74 -13.92 21.94
CA ASP A 169 12.12 -14.02 20.54
C ASP A 169 11.71 -12.74 19.79
N ILE A 170 12.52 -12.34 18.82
CA ILE A 170 12.27 -11.18 17.97
C ILE A 170 11.01 -11.44 17.13
N ALA A 171 10.08 -10.48 17.13
CA ALA A 171 8.91 -10.54 16.25
C ALA A 171 9.37 -10.49 14.79
N ASN A 172 8.92 -11.44 13.97
CA ASN A 172 9.26 -11.50 12.54
C ASN A 172 8.00 -11.57 11.67
N PRO A 173 7.61 -10.48 10.98
CA PRO A 173 8.20 -9.14 10.99
C PRO A 173 7.86 -8.33 12.25
N CYS A 174 8.74 -7.40 12.62
CA CYS A 174 8.55 -6.47 13.73
C CYS A 174 7.84 -5.19 13.30
N GLY A 175 7.36 -4.43 14.28
CA GLY A 175 6.70 -3.14 14.05
C GLY A 175 5.17 -3.17 13.99
N LEU A 176 4.58 -1.98 14.12
CA LEU A 176 3.13 -1.79 14.17
C LEU A 176 2.45 -2.20 12.86
N ILE A 177 3.10 -1.97 11.71
CA ILE A 177 2.54 -2.26 10.40
C ILE A 177 2.27 -3.76 10.24
N ALA A 178 3.22 -4.60 10.65
CA ALA A 178 3.07 -6.06 10.63
C ALA A 178 2.08 -6.56 11.69
N ALA A 179 2.03 -5.90 12.85
CA ALA A 179 1.15 -6.26 13.95
C ALA A 179 -0.33 -6.05 13.60
N SER A 180 -0.68 -4.95 12.94
CA SER A 180 -2.04 -4.62 12.50
C SER A 180 -2.38 -5.12 11.09
N TYR A 181 -1.74 -6.20 10.65
CA TYR A 181 -2.04 -6.78 9.35
C TYR A 181 -3.47 -7.33 9.28
N PHE A 182 -4.14 -7.01 8.17
CA PHE A 182 -5.52 -7.35 7.88
C PHE A 182 -5.69 -8.87 7.66
N ASN A 183 -6.55 -9.51 8.45
CA ASN A 183 -6.64 -10.97 8.53
C ASN A 183 -7.97 -11.57 8.05
N ASP A 184 -8.89 -10.79 7.50
CA ASP A 184 -10.12 -11.36 6.95
C ASP A 184 -9.86 -12.04 5.60
N THR A 185 -10.64 -13.09 5.34
CA THR A 185 -10.57 -13.86 4.09
C THR A 185 -11.93 -13.84 3.39
N TYR A 186 -11.92 -13.50 2.10
CA TYR A 186 -13.15 -13.36 1.30
C TYR A 186 -13.33 -14.52 0.33
N VAL A 187 -14.57 -14.97 0.17
CA VAL A 187 -14.96 -15.97 -0.83
C VAL A 187 -16.25 -15.51 -1.49
N LEU A 188 -16.26 -15.42 -2.82
CA LEU A 188 -17.45 -15.01 -3.57
C LEU A 188 -18.29 -16.22 -3.95
N LYS A 189 -19.59 -16.13 -3.69
CA LYS A 189 -20.57 -17.16 -4.06
C LYS A 189 -21.72 -16.54 -4.82
N THR A 190 -22.21 -17.27 -5.82
CA THR A 190 -23.45 -16.92 -6.52
C THR A 190 -24.66 -17.34 -5.68
N ASN A 191 -25.77 -16.60 -5.78
CA ASN A 191 -27.00 -16.86 -4.98
C ASN A 191 -27.54 -18.29 -5.12
N ASN A 192 -27.25 -18.97 -6.22
CA ASN A 192 -27.67 -20.36 -6.45
C ASN A 192 -26.73 -21.39 -5.79
N GLY A 193 -25.70 -20.96 -5.05
CA GLY A 193 -24.73 -21.81 -4.34
C GLY A 193 -23.83 -22.68 -5.23
N SER A 194 -24.10 -22.74 -6.53
CA SER A 194 -23.50 -23.72 -7.45
C SER A 194 -22.10 -23.34 -7.93
N GLN A 195 -21.75 -22.05 -7.92
CA GLN A 195 -20.42 -21.57 -8.33
C GLN A 195 -19.81 -20.74 -7.21
N THR A 196 -18.76 -21.28 -6.60
CA THR A 196 -17.83 -20.55 -5.73
C THR A 196 -16.71 -20.02 -6.61
N LYS A 197 -16.49 -18.70 -6.57
CA LYS A 197 -15.37 -18.07 -7.26
C LYS A 197 -14.33 -17.69 -6.22
N GLU A 198 -13.21 -18.43 -6.23
CA GLU A 198 -12.06 -18.08 -5.41
C GLU A 198 -11.38 -16.82 -5.98
N ILE A 199 -11.02 -15.91 -5.06
CA ILE A 199 -10.24 -14.72 -5.38
C ILE A 199 -8.78 -15.14 -5.38
N SER A 200 -8.07 -14.86 -6.47
CA SER A 200 -6.64 -15.13 -6.54
C SER A 200 -5.86 -14.12 -5.71
N ASN A 201 -4.99 -14.61 -4.83
CA ASN A 201 -4.05 -13.79 -4.07
C ASN A 201 -2.66 -13.73 -4.73
N GLN A 202 -2.54 -14.22 -5.97
CA GLN A 202 -1.28 -14.22 -6.72
C GLN A 202 -1.16 -12.92 -7.54
N ASP A 203 0.08 -12.43 -7.69
CA ASP A 203 0.39 -11.25 -8.52
C ASP A 203 -0.38 -9.97 -8.21
N ILE A 204 -0.73 -9.79 -6.93
CA ILE A 204 -1.34 -8.54 -6.42
C ILE A 204 -0.32 -7.51 -5.95
N ALA A 205 0.93 -7.91 -5.69
CA ALA A 205 1.99 -7.04 -5.23
C ALA A 205 2.84 -6.47 -6.39
N TRP A 206 3.41 -5.28 -6.20
CA TRP A 206 4.30 -4.67 -7.18
C TRP A 206 5.50 -5.60 -7.48
N PRO A 207 5.91 -5.74 -8.75
CA PRO A 207 7.04 -6.59 -9.10
C PRO A 207 8.35 -6.21 -8.41
N SER A 208 8.55 -4.91 -8.13
CA SER A 208 9.70 -4.40 -7.36
C SER A 208 9.69 -4.92 -5.93
N ASP A 209 8.52 -4.96 -5.28
CA ASP A 209 8.42 -5.37 -3.88
C ASP A 209 8.74 -6.84 -3.71
N LYS A 210 8.26 -7.69 -4.62
CA LYS A 210 8.55 -9.13 -4.60
C LYS A 210 10.01 -9.49 -4.82
N LYS A 211 10.74 -8.67 -5.57
CA LYS A 211 12.10 -8.99 -6.03
C LYS A 211 13.18 -8.38 -5.14
N GLU A 212 12.97 -7.15 -4.68
CA GLU A 212 14.05 -6.34 -4.08
C GLU A 212 13.75 -5.90 -2.65
N ASN A 213 12.48 -5.70 -2.29
CA ASN A 213 12.12 -5.14 -0.98
C ASN A 213 11.68 -6.19 0.04
N LEU A 214 11.01 -7.26 -0.41
CA LEU A 214 10.44 -8.31 0.45
C LEU A 214 11.05 -9.66 0.08
N ILE A 215 12.06 -10.08 0.84
CA ILE A 215 12.80 -11.30 0.60
C ILE A 215 12.67 -12.20 1.84
N ASN A 216 12.45 -13.49 1.60
CA ASN A 216 12.37 -14.46 2.68
C ASN A 216 13.72 -14.62 3.39
N GLN A 217 13.69 -14.59 4.72
CA GLN A 217 14.86 -14.86 5.55
C GLN A 217 15.32 -16.32 5.37
N LYS A 218 16.61 -16.50 5.11
CA LYS A 218 17.25 -17.82 5.02
C LYS A 218 17.73 -18.22 6.42
N LEU A 219 17.19 -19.28 7.02
CA LEU A 219 17.79 -19.81 8.25
C LEU A 219 19.02 -20.65 7.93
N ASN A 220 19.96 -20.68 8.88
CA ASN A 220 21.23 -21.43 8.81
C ASN A 220 21.06 -22.95 8.59
N ASN A 221 19.85 -23.50 8.79
CA ASN A 221 19.55 -24.92 8.59
C ASN A 221 18.86 -25.24 7.25
N GLY A 222 18.82 -24.31 6.30
CA GLY A 222 18.11 -24.49 5.03
C GLY A 222 16.58 -24.52 5.15
N GLN A 223 16.05 -24.31 6.36
CA GLN A 223 14.63 -24.07 6.60
C GLN A 223 14.32 -22.61 6.31
N MET A 224 13.28 -22.35 5.53
CA MET A 224 12.77 -21.00 5.32
C MET A 224 11.88 -20.68 6.52
N LEU A 225 12.14 -19.58 7.27
CA LEU A 225 11.05 -19.02 8.07
C LEU A 225 9.99 -18.59 7.07
N LYS A 226 8.83 -19.24 7.11
CA LYS A 226 7.64 -18.70 6.44
C LYS A 226 7.33 -17.38 7.12
N MET A 227 7.77 -16.28 6.52
CA MET A 227 7.25 -14.96 6.82
C MET A 227 5.73 -15.03 6.72
N VAL A 228 5.04 -14.91 7.86
CA VAL A 228 3.59 -15.14 7.95
C VAL A 228 2.80 -14.07 7.18
N TYR A 229 3.43 -12.96 6.78
CA TYR A 229 2.70 -11.74 6.39
C TYR A 229 3.09 -11.12 5.03
N ILE A 230 3.90 -11.80 4.20
CA ILE A 230 4.33 -11.23 2.90
C ILE A 230 3.17 -11.07 1.90
N ASN A 231 2.05 -11.77 2.07
CA ASN A 231 1.02 -11.77 1.02
C ASN A 231 0.24 -10.46 0.89
N ILE A 232 0.20 -9.58 1.90
CA ILE A 232 -0.58 -8.33 1.84
C ILE A 232 0.07 -7.21 2.69
N LEU A 233 1.39 -7.05 2.61
CA LEU A 233 2.03 -5.80 3.07
C LEU A 233 2.12 -4.86 1.86
N LEU A 234 0.95 -4.36 1.45
CA LEU A 234 0.77 -3.16 0.64
C LEU A 234 -0.23 -2.26 1.37
#